data_AF-A0A2G2P7L2-F1
#
_entry.id   AF-A0A2G2P7L2-F1
#
_cell.length_a   1.000
_cell.length_b   1.000
_cell.length_c   1.000
_cell.angle_alpha   90.00
_cell.angle_beta   90.00
_cell.angle_gamma   90.00
#
_symmetry.space_group_name_H-M   'P 1'
#
loop_
_entity.id
_entity.type
_entity.pdbx_description
1 polymer ?
#
loop_
_entity_poly.entity_id
_entity_poly.type
_entity_poly.pdbx_seq_one_letter_code
_entity_poly.pdbx_strand_id
1 'polypeptide(L)'
;MKRAVNLRLEESVIVTLNQLTEEFHTTKTEVIEKAISFFSKQNNLKHNQLLQFAGKLKSNVADSMLQSIIDDKNAKDFELDL
;
A
#
# COMPACT_ATOMS: atom_id res chain seq x y z
N MET A 1 -0.85 -17.68 12.36
CA MET A 1 -0.88 -19.01 11.70
C MET A 1 -1.10 -18.80 10.21
N LYS A 2 -0.35 -19.51 9.34
CA LYS A 2 -0.62 -19.51 7.89
C LYS A 2 -1.96 -20.21 7.64
N ARG A 3 -2.87 -19.55 6.93
CA ARG A 3 -4.15 -20.14 6.50
C ARG A 3 -3.98 -20.70 5.09
N ALA A 4 -4.44 -21.93 4.87
CA ALA A 4 -4.52 -22.48 3.53
C ALA A 4 -5.58 -21.71 2.73
N VAL A 5 -5.22 -21.28 1.52
CA VAL A 5 -6.10 -20.57 0.59
C VAL A 5 -6.04 -21.30 -0.74
N ASN A 6 -7.21 -21.62 -1.28
CA ASN A 6 -7.33 -22.22 -2.60
C ASN A 6 -7.67 -21.12 -3.61
N LEU A 7 -6.93 -21.09 -4.72
CA LEU A 7 -7.12 -20.11 -5.79
C LEU A 7 -7.35 -20.86 -7.11
N ARG A 8 -8.29 -20.37 -7.91
CA ARG A 8 -8.43 -20.77 -9.32
C ARG A 8 -7.69 -19.74 -10.16
N LEU A 9 -6.81 -20.22 -11.03
CA LEU A 9 -5.95 -19.39 -11.86
C LEU A 9 -6.22 -19.70 -13.33
N GLU A 10 -6.02 -18.69 -14.17
CA GLU A 10 -6.01 -18.87 -15.62
C GLU A 10 -4.76 -19.65 -16.06
N GLU A 11 -4.87 -20.36 -17.18
CA GLU A 11 -3.77 -21.17 -17.71
C GLU A 11 -2.49 -20.35 -17.97
N SER A 12 -2.66 -19.13 -18.49
CA SER A 12 -1.55 -18.19 -18.72
C SER A 12 -0.74 -17.93 -17.43
N VAL A 13 -1.44 -17.75 -16.31
CA VAL A 13 -0.82 -17.53 -14.99
C VAL A 13 -0.11 -18.80 -14.52
N ILE A 14 -0.69 -19.98 -14.74
CA ILE A 14 -0.07 -21.27 -14.39
C ILE A 14 1.25 -21.45 -15.16
N VAL A 15 1.26 -21.15 -16.46
CA VAL A 15 2.47 -21.20 -17.30
C VAL A 15 3.55 -20.27 -16.77
N THR A 16 3.21 -19.01 -16.46
CA THR A 16 4.15 -18.06 -15.86
C THR A 16 4.69 -18.56 -14.51
N LEU A 17 3.84 -19.11 -13.65
CA LEU A 17 4.27 -19.67 -12.38
C LEU A 17 5.24 -20.85 -12.56
N ASN A 18 5.02 -21.71 -13.55
CA ASN A 18 5.93 -22.81 -13.86
C ASN A 18 7.33 -22.28 -14.23
N GLN A 19 7.39 -21.33 -15.16
CA GLN A 19 8.65 -20.72 -15.60
C GLN A 19 9.41 -20.07 -14.42
N LEU A 20 8.70 -19.30 -13.59
CA LEU A 20 9.30 -18.66 -12.41
C LEU A 20 9.80 -19.68 -11.38
N THR A 21 9.09 -20.81 -11.20
CA THR A 21 9.55 -21.85 -10.28
C THR A 21 10.82 -22.55 -10.74
N GLU A 22 10.98 -22.72 -12.05
CA GLU A 22 12.19 -23.29 -12.64
C GLU A 22 13.36 -22.29 -12.53
N GLU A 23 13.13 -21.03 -12.89
CA GLU A 23 14.14 -19.97 -12.87
C GLU A 23 14.67 -19.69 -11.46
N PHE A 24 13.77 -19.60 -10.47
CA PHE A 24 14.14 -19.25 -9.10
C PHE A 24 14.36 -20.47 -8.19
N HIS A 25 14.29 -21.69 -8.73
CA HIS A 25 14.42 -22.94 -7.97
C HIS A 25 13.58 -22.96 -6.68
N THR A 26 12.32 -22.58 -6.81
CA THR A 26 11.39 -22.36 -5.68
C THR A 26 10.02 -22.97 -5.97
N THR A 27 9.10 -22.89 -5.01
CA THR A 27 7.74 -23.45 -5.15
C THR A 27 6.75 -22.40 -5.66
N LYS A 28 5.68 -22.85 -6.34
CA LYS A 28 4.61 -21.96 -6.82
C LYS A 28 4.00 -21.15 -5.69
N THR A 29 3.81 -21.80 -4.54
CA THR A 29 3.32 -21.17 -3.31
C THR A 29 4.22 -20.03 -2.87
N GLU A 30 5.54 -20.24 -2.88
CA GLU A 30 6.50 -19.21 -2.46
C GLU A 30 6.56 -18.04 -3.45
N VAL A 31 6.47 -18.31 -4.76
CA VAL A 31 6.34 -17.26 -5.79
C VAL A 31 5.09 -16.41 -5.55
N ILE A 32 3.93 -17.05 -5.31
CA ILE A 32 2.67 -16.34 -5.02
C ILE A 32 2.76 -15.56 -3.71
N GLU A 33 3.30 -16.14 -2.63
CA GLU A 33 3.48 -15.45 -1.34
C GLU A 33 4.33 -14.18 -1.50
N LYS A 34 5.45 -14.27 -2.23
CA LYS A 34 6.33 -13.13 -2.51
C LYS A 34 5.63 -12.07 -3.36
N ALA A 35 4.92 -12.48 -4.42
CA ALA A 35 4.19 -11.58 -5.29
C ALA A 35 3.09 -10.82 -4.55
N ILE A 36 2.28 -11.51 -3.73
CA ILE A 36 1.22 -10.89 -2.92
C ILE A 36 1.82 -9.95 -1.88
N SER A 37 2.91 -10.34 -1.22
CA SER A 37 3.61 -9.50 -0.25
C SER A 37 4.16 -8.23 -0.91
N PHE A 38 4.78 -8.37 -2.08
CA PHE A 38 5.27 -7.24 -2.87
C PHE A 38 4.14 -6.31 -3.31
N PHE A 39 3.06 -6.87 -3.85
CA PHE A 39 1.88 -6.11 -4.26
C PHE A 39 1.26 -5.36 -3.08
N SER A 40 1.10 -6.02 -1.93
CA SER A 40 0.57 -5.40 -0.70
C SER A 40 1.45 -4.23 -0.24
N LYS A 41 2.78 -4.40 -0.23
CA LYS A 41 3.70 -3.29 0.09
C LYS A 41 3.57 -2.14 -0.89
N GLN A 42 3.55 -2.43 -2.19
CA GLN A 42 3.45 -1.40 -3.22
C GLN A 42 2.09 -0.70 -3.19
N ASN A 43 1.02 -1.43 -2.91
CA ASN A 43 -0.33 -0.87 -2.83
C ASN A 43 -0.54 -0.08 -1.53
N ASN A 44 0.03 -0.52 -0.41
CA ASN A 44 0.04 0.25 0.84
C ASN A 44 0.81 1.57 0.68
N LEU A 45 1.90 1.59 -0.09
CA LEU A 45 2.58 2.84 -0.43
C LEU A 45 1.71 3.78 -1.28
N LYS A 46 0.86 3.24 -2.16
CA LYS A 46 -0.11 4.02 -2.95
C LYS A 46 -1.30 4.50 -2.12
N HIS A 47 -1.78 3.69 -1.18
CA HIS A 47 -2.97 3.99 -0.38
C HIS A 47 -2.69 4.73 0.93
N ASN A 48 -1.45 4.76 1.41
CA ASN A 48 -1.07 5.62 2.51
C ASN A 48 -0.95 7.05 1.98
N GLN A 49 -2.08 7.77 1.98
CA GLN A 49 -2.21 9.17 1.56
C GLN A 49 -1.27 10.12 2.30
N LEU A 50 -0.67 9.71 3.43
CA LEU A 50 0.34 10.52 4.11
C LEU A 50 1.74 10.28 3.54
N LEU A 51 2.07 9.04 3.17
CA LEU A 51 3.37 8.70 2.59
C LEU A 51 3.56 9.22 1.16
N GLN A 52 2.49 9.47 0.40
CA GLN A 52 2.59 10.13 -0.91
C GLN A 52 3.16 11.56 -0.84
N PHE A 53 3.08 12.22 0.33
CA PHE A 53 3.63 13.56 0.55
C PHE A 53 5.04 13.54 1.15
N ALA A 54 5.46 12.40 1.72
CA ALA A 54 6.79 12.23 2.31
C ALA A 54 7.87 12.36 1.21
N GLY A 55 8.71 13.39 1.33
CA GLY A 55 9.80 13.68 0.38
C GLY A 55 9.38 14.35 -0.93
N LYS A 56 8.08 14.53 -1.21
CA LYS A 56 7.58 15.29 -2.38
C LYS A 56 7.34 16.76 -2.09
N LEU A 57 6.94 17.09 -0.86
CA LEU A 57 6.78 18.48 -0.45
C LEU A 57 8.10 19.00 0.12
N LYS A 58 8.55 20.15 -0.37
CA LYS A 58 9.61 20.91 0.29
C LYS A 58 9.11 21.33 1.69
N SER A 59 10.01 21.39 2.67
CA SER A 59 9.65 21.67 4.08
C SER A 59 8.70 22.85 4.22
N ASN A 60 8.97 23.94 3.51
CA ASN A 60 8.14 25.15 3.52
C ASN A 60 6.68 24.93 3.08
N VAL A 61 6.43 24.02 2.12
CA VAL A 61 5.07 23.71 1.65
C VAL A 61 4.35 22.81 2.66
N ALA A 62 5.08 21.89 3.30
CA ALA A 62 4.54 21.06 4.36
C ALA A 62 4.19 21.90 5.61
N ASP A 63 5.06 22.83 5.99
CA ASP A 63 4.87 23.76 7.11
C ASP A 63 3.69 24.71 6.85
N SER A 64 3.57 25.23 5.63
CA SER A 64 2.41 26.06 5.24
C SER A 64 1.10 25.27 5.27
N MET A 65 1.09 24.02 4.83
CA MET A 65 -0.10 23.17 4.87
C MET A 65 -0.49 22.84 6.31
N LEU A 66 0.49 22.56 7.18
CA LEU A 66 0.25 22.36 8.61
C LEU A 66 -0.34 23.61 9.27
N GLN A 67 0.19 24.80 8.95
CA GLN A 67 -0.32 26.06 9.47
C GLN A 67 -1.76 26.30 9.04
N SER A 68 -2.09 26.07 7.76
CA SER A 68 -3.48 26.18 7.28
C SER A 68 -4.44 25.20 7.97
N ILE A 69 -4.00 23.98 8.31
CA ILE A 69 -4.82 23.02 9.06
C ILE A 69 -5.06 23.49 10.50
N ILE A 70 -4.04 24.05 11.15
CA ILE A 70 -4.15 24.60 12.51
C ILE A 70 -5.11 25.79 12.51
N ASP A 71 -4.98 26.68 11.54
CA ASP A 71 -5.81 27.88 11.42
C ASP A 71 -7.27 27.51 11.12
N ASP A 72 -7.52 26.53 10.23
CA ASP A 72 -8.88 26.03 9.95
C ASP A 72 -9.51 25.34 11.18
N LYS A 73 -8.72 24.56 11.94
CA LYS A 73 -9.18 23.94 13.19
C LYS A 73 -9.57 24.98 14.24
N ASN A 74 -8.82 26.08 14.32
CA ASN A 74 -9.08 27.16 15.27
C ASN A 74 -10.19 28.12 14.79
N ALA A 75 -10.53 28.11 13.50
CA ALA A 75 -11.57 28.95 12.91
C ALA A 75 -12.96 28.31 12.92
N LYS A 76 -13.07 27.01 13.20
CA LYS A 76 -14.36 26.33 13.37
C LYS A 76 -14.76 26.43 14.84
N ASP A 77 -15.71 27.33 15.13
CA ASP A 77 -16.39 27.36 16.42
C ASP A 77 -17.01 25.98 16.66
N PHE A 78 -16.62 25.37 17.79
CA PHE A 78 -17.14 24.09 18.22
C PHE A 78 -18.52 24.33 18.83
N GLU A 79 -19.57 24.31 18.00
CA GLU A 79 -20.95 24.29 18.52
C GLU A 79 -21.22 22.92 19.14
N LEU A 80 -21.09 22.84 20.47
CA LEU A 80 -21.71 21.78 21.27
C LEU A 80 -23.19 22.13 21.41
N ASP A 81 -24.04 21.55 20.58
CA ASP A 81 -25.47 21.46 20.86
C ASP A 81 -25.65 20.64 22.15
N LEU A 82 -25.89 21.35 23.26
CA LEU A 82 -26.17 20.83 24.60
C LEU A 82 -27.69 20.87 24.88
#